data_AF-A0A8T7EU66-F1
#
_entry.id   AF-A0A8T7EU66-F1
#
_cell.length_a   1.000
_cell.length_b   1.000
_cell.length_c   1.000
_cell.angle_alpha   90.00
_cell.angle_beta   90.00
_cell.angle_gamma   90.00
#
_symmetry.space_group_name_H-M   'P 1'
#
loop_
_entity.id
_entity.type
_entity.pdbx_description
1 polymer ?
#
loop_
_entity_poly.entity_id
_entity_poly.type
_entity_poly.pdbx_seq_one_letter_code
_entity_poly.pdbx_strand_id
1 'polypeptide(L)'
;MQRALSQTESSCAGLGRNQACYGNRLIDVSLKPESPVASFDAPGDLLALTDIDSLNLSPMITPDEWGISVMSLQANLPDSLPGQNVTMVLIGEVAVQNRGADAALPEVLISAGTMSTSAAAPAPATV
;
A
#
# COMPACT_ATOMS: atom_id res chain seq x y z
N MET A 1 -4.09 16.31 -23.73
CA MET A 1 -4.83 15.64 -22.64
C MET A 1 -5.13 14.16 -22.95
N GLN A 2 -5.85 13.84 -24.03
CA GLN A 2 -6.29 12.47 -24.32
C GLN A 2 -5.12 11.46 -24.43
N ARG A 3 -3.98 11.90 -25.00
CA ARG A 3 -2.78 11.06 -25.15
C ARG A 3 -2.18 10.60 -23.81
N ALA A 4 -2.09 11.50 -22.83
CA ALA A 4 -1.50 11.20 -21.53
C ALA A 4 -2.38 10.23 -20.72
N LEU A 5 -3.71 10.41 -20.77
CA LEU A 5 -4.64 9.48 -20.12
C LEU A 5 -4.59 8.08 -20.75
N SER A 6 -4.62 7.97 -22.09
CA SER A 6 -4.53 6.67 -22.76
C SER A 6 -3.17 5.99 -22.52
N GLN A 7 -2.10 6.77 -22.37
CA GLN A 7 -0.80 6.23 -21.96
C GLN A 7 -0.83 5.71 -20.53
N THR A 8 -1.41 6.46 -19.59
CA THR A 8 -1.55 6.02 -18.20
C THR A 8 -2.41 4.75 -18.09
N GLU A 9 -3.54 4.67 -18.81
CA GLU A 9 -4.40 3.48 -18.81
C GLU A 9 -3.65 2.22 -19.26
N SER A 10 -2.86 2.33 -20.34
CA SER A 10 -2.07 1.21 -20.85
C SER A 10 -0.87 0.86 -19.96
N SER A 11 -0.20 1.87 -19.40
CA SER A 11 1.00 1.69 -18.57
C SER A 11 0.66 1.17 -17.17
N CYS A 12 -0.50 1.54 -16.63
CA CYS A 12 -0.96 1.15 -15.29
C CYS A 12 -1.91 -0.05 -15.28
N ALA A 13 -2.05 -0.77 -16.39
CA ALA A 13 -2.93 -1.93 -16.48
C ALA A 13 -2.57 -3.05 -15.48
N GLY A 14 -1.32 -3.12 -15.03
CA GLY A 14 -0.83 -4.07 -14.03
C GLY A 14 -0.99 -3.63 -12.58
N LEU A 15 -1.66 -2.51 -12.31
CA LEU A 15 -1.78 -1.95 -10.97
C LEU A 15 -2.43 -2.93 -9.99
N GLY A 16 -1.64 -3.38 -9.02
CA GLY A 16 -2.07 -4.26 -7.95
C GLY A 16 -2.67 -3.51 -6.76
N ARG A 17 -3.07 -4.28 -5.74
CA ARG A 17 -3.63 -3.74 -4.49
C ARG A 17 -2.55 -3.04 -3.68
N ASN A 18 -2.89 -1.93 -3.03
CA ASN A 18 -1.99 -1.11 -2.22
C ASN A 18 -0.74 -0.67 -2.99
N GLN A 19 -0.89 -0.32 -4.26
CA GLN A 19 0.18 0.16 -5.12
C GLN A 19 -0.15 1.53 -5.72
N ALA A 20 0.88 2.29 -6.05
CA ALA A 20 0.83 3.42 -6.95
C ALA A 20 1.45 3.02 -8.29
N CYS A 21 0.88 3.56 -9.36
CA CYS A 21 1.46 3.56 -10.69
C CYS A 21 1.90 4.97 -11.06
N TYR A 22 3.11 5.07 -11.61
CA TYR A 22 3.60 6.29 -12.23
C TYR A 22 2.94 6.40 -13.61
N GLY A 23 1.99 7.33 -13.76
CA GLY A 23 1.13 7.38 -14.95
C GLY A 23 1.68 8.22 -16.09
N ASN A 24 2.23 9.40 -15.77
CA ASN A 24 2.80 10.34 -16.72
C ASN A 24 3.93 11.16 -16.08
N ARG A 25 4.63 12.00 -16.85
CA ARG A 25 5.75 12.81 -16.39
C ARG A 25 5.36 13.86 -15.34
N LEU A 26 6.37 14.44 -14.69
CA LEU A 26 6.27 15.51 -13.69
C LEU A 26 5.68 15.08 -12.34
N ILE A 27 6.09 13.89 -11.89
CA ILE A 27 5.80 13.38 -10.55
C ILE A 27 7.13 13.32 -9.80
N ASP A 28 7.19 14.02 -8.68
CA ASP A 28 8.27 13.96 -7.71
C ASP A 28 7.87 13.02 -6.57
N VAL A 29 8.72 12.05 -6.26
CA VAL A 29 8.43 10.99 -5.29
C VAL A 29 9.57 10.87 -4.31
N SER A 30 9.24 10.96 -3.02
CA SER A 30 10.15 10.57 -1.95
C SER A 30 9.79 9.17 -1.48
N LEU A 31 10.79 8.30 -1.51
CA LEU A 31 10.69 6.94 -0.99
C LEU A 31 11.07 6.91 0.48
N LYS A 32 10.51 5.95 1.21
CA LYS A 32 10.94 5.69 2.58
C LYS A 32 12.38 5.15 2.61
N PRO A 33 13.18 5.45 3.65
CA PRO A 33 14.56 4.99 3.78
C PRO A 33 14.74 3.47 3.69
N GLU A 34 13.75 2.72 4.16
CA GLU A 34 13.70 1.25 4.18
C GLU A 34 13.13 0.63 2.91
N SER A 35 12.73 1.43 1.93
CA SER A 35 12.21 0.95 0.66
C SER A 35 13.26 0.07 -0.04
N PRO A 36 12.90 -1.15 -0.48
CA PRO A 36 13.80 -1.99 -1.28
C PRO A 36 13.95 -1.48 -2.72
N VAL A 37 13.15 -0.49 -3.13
CA VAL A 37 13.10 0.05 -4.48
C VAL A 37 13.95 1.31 -4.57
N ALA A 38 14.77 1.40 -5.62
CA ALA A 38 15.70 2.49 -5.82
C ALA A 38 15.11 3.70 -6.57
N SER A 39 14.09 3.49 -7.41
CA SER A 39 13.47 4.55 -8.20
C SER A 39 12.00 4.27 -8.52
N PHE A 40 11.26 5.36 -8.74
CA PHE A 40 9.88 5.37 -9.22
C PHE A 40 9.71 6.66 -10.04
N ASP A 41 10.17 6.61 -11.28
CA ASP A 41 10.45 7.79 -12.10
C ASP A 41 10.07 7.63 -13.59
N ALA A 42 9.51 6.48 -13.98
CA ALA A 42 9.10 6.21 -15.35
C ALA A 42 7.62 5.78 -15.48
N PRO A 43 6.92 6.18 -16.56
CA PRO A 43 5.57 5.70 -16.85
C PRO A 43 5.47 4.17 -16.87
N GLY A 44 4.55 3.64 -16.06
CA GLY A 44 4.34 2.20 -15.89
C GLY A 44 5.06 1.60 -14.67
N ASP A 45 5.91 2.36 -13.97
CA ASP A 45 6.47 1.91 -12.71
C ASP A 45 5.35 1.66 -11.70
N LEU A 46 5.41 0.52 -11.03
CA LEU A 46 4.47 0.11 -9.98
C LEU A 46 5.22 -0.03 -8.67
N LEU A 47 4.73 0.62 -7.62
CA LEU A 47 5.36 0.63 -6.31
C LEU A 47 4.35 0.45 -5.20
N ALA A 48 4.71 -0.26 -4.14
CA ALA A 48 3.85 -0.41 -2.97
C ALA A 48 3.71 0.93 -2.24
N LEU A 49 2.50 1.26 -1.80
CA LEU A 49 2.23 2.52 -1.09
C LEU A 49 2.98 2.61 0.24
N THR A 50 3.34 1.47 0.82
CA THR A 50 4.15 1.39 2.05
C THR A 50 5.56 1.93 1.85
N ASP A 51 6.08 1.88 0.63
CA ASP A 51 7.45 2.26 0.28
C ASP A 51 7.54 3.74 -0.12
N ILE A 52 6.39 4.39 -0.32
CA ILE A 52 6.28 5.81 -0.68
C ILE A 52 6.06 6.63 0.61
N ASP A 53 6.92 7.62 0.82
CA ASP A 53 6.75 8.63 1.87
C ASP A 53 5.85 9.77 1.39
N SER A 54 6.16 10.35 0.23
CA SER A 54 5.39 11.43 -0.35
C SER A 54 5.41 11.44 -1.88
N LEU A 55 4.34 11.95 -2.46
CA LEU A 55 4.08 12.01 -3.90
C LEU A 55 3.61 13.43 -4.24
N ASN A 56 4.38 14.16 -5.03
CA ASN A 56 4.06 15.51 -5.47
C ASN A 56 3.94 15.54 -7.00
N LEU A 57 2.73 15.73 -7.48
CA LEU A 57 2.45 15.88 -8.90
C LEU A 57 2.51 17.35 -9.26
N SER A 58 3.09 17.67 -10.41
CA SER A 58 3.15 19.04 -10.91
C SER A 58 1.93 19.39 -11.76
N PRO A 59 1.51 20.67 -11.76
CA PRO A 59 0.49 21.16 -12.67
C PRO A 59 0.92 21.02 -14.14
N MET A 60 -0.04 21.18 -15.04
CA MET A 60 0.23 21.14 -16.48
C MET A 60 1.13 22.32 -16.88
N ILE A 61 2.37 22.04 -17.28
CA ILE A 61 3.33 23.07 -17.74
C ILE A 61 3.25 23.23 -19.25
N THR A 62 3.08 22.14 -20.00
CA THR A 62 2.93 22.15 -21.45
C THR A 62 1.77 21.25 -21.89
N PRO A 63 1.22 21.42 -23.11
CA PRO A 63 0.23 20.50 -23.64
C PRO A 63 0.80 19.07 -23.66
N ASP A 64 0.23 18.19 -22.85
CA ASP A 64 0.63 16.77 -22.64
C ASP A 64 1.68 16.47 -21.56
N GLU A 65 2.26 17.49 -20.90
CA GLU A 65 3.09 17.29 -19.69
C GLU A 65 2.38 17.78 -18.43
N TRP A 66 1.88 16.82 -17.66
CA TRP A 66 1.15 17.01 -16.41
C TRP A 66 1.30 15.74 -15.58
N GLY A 67 1.42 15.90 -14.26
CA GLY A 67 1.48 14.77 -13.34
C GLY A 67 0.19 13.98 -13.38
N ILE A 68 0.30 12.67 -13.65
CA ILE A 68 -0.80 11.71 -13.49
C ILE A 68 -0.29 10.51 -12.71
N SER A 69 -0.94 10.18 -11.61
CA SER A 69 -0.67 8.93 -10.89
C SER A 69 -1.98 8.20 -10.62
N VAL A 70 -1.95 6.88 -10.70
CA VAL A 70 -3.09 6.03 -10.36
C VAL A 70 -2.70 5.19 -9.15
N MET A 71 -3.52 5.21 -8.11
CA MET A 71 -3.24 4.49 -6.88
C MET A 71 -4.42 3.58 -6.58
N SER A 72 -4.13 2.32 -6.23
CA SER A 72 -5.14 1.37 -5.78
C SER A 72 -4.88 1.07 -4.32
N LEU A 73 -5.81 1.43 -3.44
CA LEU A 73 -5.63 1.26 -2.01
C LEU A 73 -6.89 0.81 -1.30
N GLN A 74 -6.69 0.03 -0.24
CA GLN A 74 -7.76 -0.33 0.68
C GLN A 74 -7.90 0.74 1.73
N ALA A 75 -8.83 1.66 1.49
CA ALA A 75 -9.19 2.64 2.50
C ALA A 75 -10.48 2.20 3.21
N ASN A 76 -10.54 2.50 4.50
CA ASN A 76 -11.80 2.53 5.23
C ASN A 76 -12.41 3.93 5.03
N LEU A 77 -12.96 4.18 3.84
CA LEU A 77 -13.65 5.45 3.56
C LEU A 77 -15.06 5.40 4.16
N PRO A 78 -15.56 6.51 4.73
CA PRO A 78 -16.97 6.61 5.10
C PRO A 78 -17.83 6.28 3.86
N ASP A 79 -18.92 5.54 4.09
CA ASP A 79 -19.84 5.04 3.05
C ASP A 79 -19.28 3.97 2.08
N SER A 80 -18.12 3.36 2.39
CA SER A 80 -17.62 2.15 1.72
C SER A 80 -17.65 0.94 2.67
N LEU A 81 -17.82 -0.29 2.12
CA LEU A 81 -17.68 -1.49 2.97
C LEU A 81 -16.20 -1.63 3.37
N PRO A 82 -15.91 -1.99 4.64
CA PRO A 82 -14.53 -2.20 5.09
C PRO A 82 -13.80 -3.21 4.18
N GLY A 83 -12.58 -2.86 3.77
CA GLY A 83 -11.74 -3.73 2.93
C GLY A 83 -12.01 -3.63 1.42
N GLN A 84 -12.84 -2.68 0.97
CA GLN A 84 -12.96 -2.39 -0.46
C GLN A 84 -11.68 -1.78 -1.03
N ASN A 85 -11.33 -2.21 -2.24
CA ASN A 85 -10.20 -1.68 -2.98
C ASN A 85 -10.69 -0.47 -3.80
N VAL A 86 -10.14 0.71 -3.52
CA VAL A 86 -10.50 1.97 -4.18
C VAL A 86 -9.38 2.34 -5.14
N THR A 87 -9.73 2.68 -6.38
CA THR A 87 -8.77 3.24 -7.34
C THR A 87 -8.95 4.75 -7.39
N MET A 88 -7.89 5.47 -7.06
CA MET A 88 -7.83 6.92 -7.14
C MET A 88 -6.95 7.34 -8.32
N VAL A 89 -7.41 8.34 -9.07
CA VAL A 89 -6.67 8.94 -10.17
C VAL A 89 -6.34 10.38 -9.78
N LEU A 90 -5.05 10.67 -9.72
CA LEU A 90 -4.49 11.95 -9.29
C LEU A 90 -3.99 12.70 -10.52
N ILE A 91 -4.36 13.96 -10.63
CA ILE A 91 -4.22 14.76 -11.86
C ILE A 91 -3.82 16.18 -11.50
N GLY A 92 -2.72 16.67 -12.10
CA GLY A 92 -2.28 18.06 -11.96
C GLY A 92 -1.48 18.30 -10.68
N GLU A 93 -1.70 19.44 -10.01
CA GLU A 93 -0.98 19.77 -8.77
C GLU A 93 -1.63 19.05 -7.58
N VAL A 94 -1.01 17.94 -7.17
CA VAL A 94 -1.49 17.13 -6.05
C VAL A 94 -0.33 16.71 -5.18
N ALA A 95 -0.44 16.97 -3.88
CA ALA A 95 0.51 16.51 -2.88
C ALA A 95 -0.13 15.44 -2.00
N VAL A 96 0.46 14.25 -1.95
CA VAL A 96 0.05 13.14 -1.09
C VAL A 96 1.20 12.82 -0.15
N GLN A 97 0.88 12.66 1.13
CA GLN A 97 1.84 12.18 2.12
C GLN A 97 1.30 10.92 2.78
N ASN A 98 2.16 9.92 2.88
CA ASN A 98 1.87 8.72 3.63
C ASN A 98 1.97 9.03 5.13
N ARG A 99 0.84 8.88 5.83
CA ARG A 99 0.73 9.08 7.29
C ARG A 99 0.52 7.74 8.02
N GLY A 100 0.60 6.63 7.30
CA GLY A 100 0.52 5.30 7.89
C GLY A 100 1.74 5.07 8.78
N ALA A 101 1.51 4.76 10.05
CA ALA A 101 2.57 4.20 10.87
C ALA A 101 2.89 2.81 10.33
N ASP A 102 4.19 2.47 10.19
CA ASP A 102 4.63 1.09 10.15
C ASP A 102 4.33 0.49 11.52
N ALA A 103 3.06 0.16 11.74
CA ALA A 103 2.61 -0.42 12.96
C ALA A 103 3.25 -1.80 13.01
N ALA A 104 4.37 -1.89 13.73
CA ALA A 104 4.80 -3.12 14.36
C ALA A 104 3.60 -3.58 15.18
N LEU A 105 2.74 -4.40 14.57
CA LEU A 105 1.64 -5.03 15.27
C LEU A 105 2.29 -5.77 16.44
N PRO A 106 1.85 -5.55 17.68
CA PRO A 106 2.37 -6.33 18.78
C PRO A 106 2.11 -7.80 18.44
N GLU A 107 3.16 -8.62 18.46
CA GLU A 107 3.03 -10.07 18.31
C GLU A 107 2.17 -10.56 19.49
N VAL A 108 0.88 -10.78 19.24
CA VAL A 108 -0.01 -11.37 20.24
C VAL A 108 0.28 -12.87 20.26
N LEU A 109 1.22 -13.28 21.13
CA LEU A 109 1.52 -14.68 21.36
C LEU A 109 0.38 -15.32 22.17
N ILE A 110 -0.48 -16.08 21.50
CA ILE A 110 -1.54 -16.84 22.18
C ILE A 110 -0.92 -18.12 22.74
N SER A 111 -0.51 -18.09 24.01
CA SER A 111 -0.09 -19.30 24.73
C SER A 111 -1.31 -20.13 25.09
N ALA A 112 -1.52 -21.24 24.37
CA ALA A 112 -2.48 -22.25 24.76
C ALA A 112 -1.97 -22.95 26.03
N GLY A 113 -2.57 -22.65 27.18
CA GLY A 113 -2.28 -23.35 28.43
C GLY A 113 -2.76 -24.80 28.33
N THR A 114 -1.83 -25.75 28.24
CA THR A 114 -2.16 -27.18 28.33
C THR A 114 -2.66 -27.48 29.74
N MET A 115 -3.92 -27.90 29.87
CA MET A 115 -4.44 -28.42 31.14
C MET A 115 -3.72 -29.73 31.46
N SER A 116 -2.91 -29.72 32.50
CA SER A 116 -2.26 -30.92 33.02
C SER A 116 -3.30 -31.74 33.79
N THR A 117 -3.76 -32.85 33.23
CA THR A 117 -4.62 -33.80 33.93
C THR A 117 -3.79 -34.52 34.99
N SER A 118 -3.99 -34.17 36.26
CA SER A 118 -3.41 -34.88 37.40
C SER A 118 -4.01 -36.29 37.46
N ALA A 119 -3.24 -37.30 37.07
CA ALA A 119 -3.60 -38.70 37.27
C ALA A 119 -3.34 -39.05 38.74
N ALA A 120 -4.43 -39.32 39.49
CA ALA A 120 -4.33 -39.85 40.84
C ALA A 120 -3.66 -41.24 40.80
N ALA A 121 -2.56 -41.40 41.54
CA ALA A 121 -1.85 -42.66 41.67
C ALA A 121 -2.74 -43.73 42.36
N PRO A 122 -2.78 -44.98 41.87
CA PRO A 122 -3.51 -46.05 42.56
C PRO A 122 -2.82 -46.45 43.87
N ALA A 123 -3.63 -46.70 44.90
CA ALA A 123 -3.19 -47.10 46.24
C ALA A 123 -2.45 -48.46 46.24
N PRO A 124 -1.50 -48.70 47.16
CA PRO A 124 -0.74 -49.94 47.20
C PRO A 124 -1.62 -51.12 47.64
N ALA A 125 -1.55 -52.23 46.90
CA ALA A 125 -2.14 -53.50 47.29
C ALA A 125 -1.31 -54.13 48.42
N THR A 126 -1.96 -54.40 49.55
CA THR A 126 -1.40 -55.15 50.68
C THR A 126 -1.43 -56.64 50.36
N VAL A 127 -0.30 -57.34 50.57
CA VAL A 127 -0.18 -58.81 50.58
C VAL A 127 -0.01 -59.27 52.01
#